data_AF-M6CL94-F1
#
_entry.id   AF-M6CL94-F1
#
_cell.length_a   1.000
_cell.length_b   1.000
_cell.length_c   1.000
_cell.angle_alpha   90.00
_cell.angle_beta   90.00
_cell.angle_gamma   90.00
#
_symmetry.space_group_name_H-M   'P 1'
#
loop_
_entity.id
_entity.type
_entity.pdbx_description
1 polymer ?
#
loop_
_entity_poly.entity_id
_entity_poly.type
_entity_poly.pdbx_seq_one_letter_code
_entity_poly.pdbx_strand_id
1 'polypeptide(L)'
;MLDVMLSKLLKDIQEKKNFTPFLEVSDEHSGYTISVGESLGDELVGGTFQKEGFSTLEKYVTVEEVVRLLKKGSKGGISESGDSLSIMLTVNRFEYDLHFFFPEKEGRWIEQNFSRLRPERD
;
A
#
# COMPACT_ATOMS: atom_id res chain seq x y z
N MET A 1 -11.75 13.41 3.05
CA MET A 1 -11.43 13.07 1.65
C MET A 1 -10.67 11.75 1.58
N LEU A 2 -9.52 11.63 2.27
CA LEU A 2 -8.78 10.38 2.39
C LEU A 2 -9.63 9.21 2.94
N ASP A 3 -10.33 9.40 4.06
CA ASP A 3 -11.14 8.31 4.66
C ASP A 3 -12.23 7.77 3.72
N VAL A 4 -12.77 8.65 2.86
CA VAL A 4 -13.75 8.26 1.84
C VAL A 4 -13.09 7.41 0.75
N MET A 5 -11.90 7.83 0.30
CA MET A 5 -11.11 7.07 -0.68
C MET A 5 -10.66 5.71 -0.12
N LEU A 6 -10.16 5.65 1.13
CA LEU A 6 -9.81 4.41 1.81
C LEU A 6 -11.02 3.47 1.97
N SER A 7 -12.18 4.01 2.35
CA SER A 7 -13.41 3.23 2.48
C SER A 7 -13.87 2.65 1.12
N LYS A 8 -13.76 3.44 0.04
CA LYS A 8 -14.04 2.97 -1.32
C LYS A 8 -13.05 1.90 -1.76
N LEU A 9 -11.75 2.14 -1.58
CA LEU A 9 -10.69 1.17 -1.90
C LEU A 9 -10.91 -0.16 -1.18
N LEU A 10 -11.19 -0.12 0.12
CA LEU A 10 -11.51 -1.31 0.91
C LEU A 10 -12.71 -2.07 0.33
N LYS A 11 -13.81 -1.36 0.07
CA LYS A 11 -15.02 -1.96 -0.52
C LYS A 11 -14.71 -2.64 -1.85
N ASP A 12 -14.04 -1.93 -2.76
CA ASP A 12 -13.76 -2.41 -4.11
C ASP A 12 -12.80 -3.61 -4.10
N ILE A 13 -11.79 -3.63 -3.21
CA ILE A 13 -10.89 -4.78 -3.03
C ILE A 13 -11.68 -6.00 -2.51
N GLN A 14 -12.58 -5.79 -1.56
CA GLN A 14 -13.41 -6.88 -1.02
C GLN A 14 -14.40 -7.44 -2.06
N GLU A 15 -14.93 -6.60 -2.93
CA GLU A 15 -15.86 -7.01 -3.99
C GLU A 15 -15.15 -7.69 -5.17
N LYS A 16 -14.08 -7.07 -5.69
CA LYS A 16 -13.33 -7.59 -6.85
C LYS A 16 -12.40 -8.75 -6.49
N LYS A 17 -12.01 -8.86 -5.21
CA LYS A 17 -11.09 -9.88 -4.67
C LYS A 17 -9.75 -9.94 -5.43
N ASN A 18 -9.25 -8.78 -5.82
CA ASN A 18 -7.96 -8.61 -6.48
C ASN A 18 -7.42 -7.19 -6.23
N PHE A 19 -6.25 -6.88 -6.75
CA PHE A 19 -5.57 -5.60 -6.53
C PHE A 19 -5.88 -4.52 -7.58
N THR A 20 -6.70 -4.82 -8.59
CA THR A 20 -7.05 -3.83 -9.63
C THR A 20 -7.67 -2.52 -9.12
N PRO A 21 -8.38 -2.46 -7.97
CA PRO A 21 -8.82 -1.18 -7.39
C PRO A 21 -7.70 -0.18 -7.08
N PHE A 22 -6.45 -0.63 -6.90
CA PHE A 22 -5.33 0.30 -6.73
C PHE A 22 -5.17 1.24 -7.93
N LEU A 23 -5.48 0.79 -9.15
CA LEU A 23 -5.40 1.62 -10.35
C LEU A 23 -6.32 2.85 -10.31
N GLU A 24 -7.40 2.82 -9.51
CA GLU A 24 -8.33 3.95 -9.37
C GLU A 24 -7.77 5.05 -8.44
N VAL A 25 -6.84 4.68 -7.56
CA VAL A 25 -6.26 5.57 -6.54
C VAL A 25 -4.78 5.86 -6.79
N SER A 26 -4.22 5.39 -7.90
CA SER A 26 -2.79 5.48 -8.20
C SER A 26 -2.50 6.41 -9.39
N ASP A 27 -1.23 6.64 -9.66
CA ASP A 27 -0.69 7.26 -10.87
C ASP A 27 0.32 6.32 -11.56
N GLU A 28 1.07 6.83 -12.55
CA GLU A 28 2.07 6.06 -13.30
C GLU A 28 3.33 5.69 -12.49
N HIS A 29 3.56 6.34 -11.35
CA HIS A 29 4.69 6.11 -10.46
C HIS A 29 4.34 5.20 -9.29
N SER A 30 3.05 4.99 -9.04
CA SER A 30 2.58 4.13 -7.97
C SER A 30 2.95 2.67 -8.17
N GLY A 31 3.32 2.02 -7.07
CA GLY A 31 3.78 0.65 -7.12
C GLY A 31 3.88 -0.04 -5.77
N TYR A 32 4.77 -1.02 -5.73
CA TYR A 32 4.98 -1.82 -4.53
C TYR A 32 6.44 -2.23 -4.33
N THR A 33 6.79 -2.44 -3.07
CA THR A 33 8.06 -3.03 -2.64
C THR A 33 7.81 -4.11 -1.59
N ILE A 34 8.32 -5.32 -1.83
CA ILE A 34 8.04 -6.49 -1.00
C ILE A 34 9.35 -7.18 -0.63
N SER A 35 9.51 -7.47 0.66
CA SER A 35 10.55 -8.39 1.14
C SER A 35 10.10 -9.84 0.98
N VAL A 36 10.90 -10.64 0.28
CA VAL A 36 10.57 -12.03 -0.08
C VAL A 36 11.20 -13.09 0.84
N GLY A 37 12.16 -12.72 1.68
CA GLY A 37 12.90 -13.67 2.51
C GLY A 37 12.59 -13.61 4.01
N GLU A 38 13.31 -14.42 4.79
CA GLU A 38 13.13 -14.65 6.22
C GLU A 38 13.91 -13.68 7.14
N SER A 39 14.88 -12.93 6.62
CA SER A 39 15.77 -12.02 7.36
C SER A 39 15.75 -10.57 6.87
N LEU A 40 16.25 -9.67 7.73
CA LEU A 40 16.48 -8.27 7.38
C LEU A 40 17.61 -8.18 6.33
N GLY A 41 17.38 -7.47 5.23
CA GLY A 41 18.33 -7.38 4.10
C GLY A 41 18.11 -8.41 3.00
N ASP A 42 17.04 -9.19 3.09
CA ASP A 42 16.65 -10.13 2.04
C ASP A 42 16.19 -9.43 0.77
N GLU A 43 16.14 -10.21 -0.31
CA GLU A 43 15.77 -9.73 -1.64
C GLU A 43 14.47 -8.92 -1.60
N LEU A 44 14.54 -7.74 -2.22
CA LEU A 44 13.39 -6.88 -2.45
C LEU A 44 12.93 -7.07 -3.89
N VAL A 45 11.64 -7.32 -4.04
CA VAL A 45 10.97 -7.29 -5.34
C VAL A 45 10.00 -6.12 -5.37
N GLY A 46 9.81 -5.54 -6.55
CA GLY A 46 8.90 -4.43 -6.71
C GLY A 46 8.53 -4.19 -8.16
N GLY A 47 7.63 -3.24 -8.35
CA GLY A 47 7.13 -2.85 -9.67
C GLY A 47 6.06 -1.78 -9.54
N THR A 48 5.76 -1.11 -10.65
CA THR A 48 4.65 -0.17 -10.74
C THR A 48 3.37 -0.91 -11.10
N PHE A 49 2.23 -0.42 -10.60
CA PHE A 49 0.94 -1.04 -10.89
C PHE A 49 0.58 -0.97 -12.38
N GLN A 50 0.94 0.12 -13.05
CA GLN A 50 0.54 0.34 -14.45
C GLN A 50 1.41 -0.45 -15.45
N LYS A 51 2.71 -0.57 -15.21
CA LYS A 51 3.63 -1.20 -16.17
C LYS A 51 3.90 -2.67 -15.87
N GLU A 52 4.21 -3.01 -14.63
CA GLU A 52 4.52 -4.38 -14.22
C GLU A 52 3.26 -5.16 -13.79
N GLY A 53 2.20 -4.45 -13.39
CA GLY A 53 0.96 -5.06 -12.95
C GLY A 53 1.10 -5.74 -11.59
N PHE A 54 0.14 -6.62 -11.29
CA PHE A 54 -0.03 -7.19 -9.96
C PHE A 54 0.51 -8.62 -9.80
N SER A 55 1.01 -9.26 -10.86
CA SER A 55 1.42 -10.68 -10.81
C SER A 55 2.49 -10.97 -9.75
N THR A 56 3.48 -10.08 -9.60
CA THR A 56 4.52 -10.23 -8.55
C THR A 56 3.93 -9.93 -7.17
N LEU A 57 3.07 -8.91 -7.05
CA LEU A 57 2.37 -8.61 -5.81
C LEU A 57 1.54 -9.82 -5.34
N GLU A 58 0.75 -10.41 -6.22
CA GLU A 58 -0.12 -11.58 -5.97
C GLU A 58 0.65 -12.84 -5.56
N LYS A 59 1.91 -12.98 -5.99
CA LYS A 59 2.77 -14.08 -5.57
C LYS A 59 3.12 -14.02 -4.09
N TYR A 60 3.24 -12.81 -3.54
CA TYR A 60 3.76 -12.62 -2.19
C TYR A 60 2.71 -12.12 -1.22
N VAL A 61 1.70 -11.38 -1.67
CA VAL A 61 0.72 -10.69 -0.82
C VAL A 61 -0.68 -11.11 -1.19
N THR A 62 -1.46 -11.42 -0.17
CA THR A 62 -2.87 -11.80 -0.29
C THR A 62 -3.79 -10.58 -0.19
N VAL A 63 -4.97 -10.69 -0.79
CA VAL A 63 -6.01 -9.66 -0.67
C VAL A 63 -6.42 -9.48 0.79
N GLU A 64 -6.46 -10.57 1.56
CA GLU A 64 -6.78 -10.55 2.99
C GLU A 64 -5.78 -9.73 3.82
N GLU A 65 -4.49 -9.77 3.47
CA GLU A 65 -3.47 -8.94 4.12
C GLU A 65 -3.70 -7.46 3.86
N VAL A 66 -3.99 -7.07 2.62
CA VAL A 66 -4.32 -5.68 2.28
C VAL A 66 -5.63 -5.22 2.92
N VAL A 67 -6.66 -6.08 2.94
CA VAL A 67 -7.92 -5.80 3.65
C VAL A 67 -7.68 -5.62 5.14
N ARG A 68 -6.79 -6.42 5.73
CA ARG A 68 -6.43 -6.29 7.15
C ARG A 68 -5.72 -4.97 7.42
N LEU A 69 -4.79 -4.57 6.55
CA LEU A 69 -4.12 -3.28 6.62
C LEU A 69 -5.13 -2.12 6.56
N LEU A 70 -6.03 -2.12 5.58
CA LEU A 70 -7.03 -1.05 5.44
C LEU A 70 -8.01 -0.97 6.62
N LYS A 71 -8.28 -2.08 7.31
CA LYS A 71 -9.19 -2.13 8.48
C LYS A 71 -8.52 -1.83 9.82
N LYS A 72 -7.27 -2.24 9.99
CA LYS A 72 -6.58 -2.23 11.29
C LYS A 72 -5.34 -1.34 11.32
N GLY A 73 -4.90 -0.86 10.17
CA GLY A 73 -3.76 0.02 10.06
C GLY A 73 -4.04 1.37 10.70
N SER A 74 -3.00 1.94 11.29
CA SER A 74 -3.02 3.28 11.87
C SER A 74 -2.42 4.28 10.91
N LYS A 75 -2.97 5.50 10.88
CA LYS A 75 -2.34 6.64 10.21
C LYS A 75 -1.02 6.98 10.91
N GLY A 76 0.05 7.11 10.16
CA GLY A 76 1.39 7.48 10.60
C GLY A 76 2.13 8.24 9.51
N GLY A 77 3.39 8.58 9.74
CA GLY A 77 4.26 9.20 8.72
C GLY A 77 3.70 10.48 8.09
N ILE A 78 2.91 11.25 8.85
CA ILE A 78 2.26 12.46 8.34
C ILE A 78 3.33 13.52 8.09
N SER A 79 3.40 14.08 6.89
CA SER A 79 4.33 15.19 6.58
C SER A 79 3.99 16.45 7.37
N GLU A 80 4.95 17.36 7.54
CA GLU A 80 4.72 18.65 8.22
C GLU A 80 3.64 19.48 7.52
N SER A 81 3.56 19.40 6.19
CA SER A 81 2.52 20.02 5.37
C SER A 81 1.18 19.30 5.42
N GLY A 82 1.14 18.06 5.93
CA GLY A 82 -0.06 17.20 5.95
C GLY A 82 -0.50 16.70 4.57
N ASP A 83 0.35 16.88 3.56
CA ASP A 83 0.12 16.45 2.18
C ASP A 83 0.48 14.98 1.94
N SER A 84 1.16 14.32 2.86
CA SER A 84 1.44 12.89 2.77
C SER A 84 1.19 12.20 4.10
N LEU A 85 0.83 10.93 4.03
CA LEU A 85 0.73 10.06 5.19
C LEU A 85 0.85 8.59 4.79
N SER A 86 1.03 7.76 5.79
CA SER A 86 1.11 6.31 5.67
C SER A 86 -0.01 5.64 6.46
N ILE A 87 -0.58 4.56 5.93
CA ILE A 87 -1.41 3.63 6.69
C ILE A 87 -0.55 2.42 7.00
N MET A 88 -0.19 2.23 8.28
CA MET A 88 0.79 1.24 8.69
C MET A 88 0.19 0.15 9.56
N LEU A 89 0.65 -1.09 9.39
CA LEU A 89 0.30 -2.21 10.26
C LEU A 89 1.47 -3.18 10.38
N THR A 90 1.91 -3.46 11.60
CA THR A 90 2.87 -4.56 11.84
C THR A 90 2.13 -5.82 12.23
N VAL A 91 2.33 -6.89 11.47
CA VAL A 91 1.68 -8.18 11.69
C VAL A 91 2.46 -9.31 11.03
N ASN A 92 2.48 -10.49 11.64
CA ASN A 92 3.09 -11.70 11.07
C ASN A 92 4.57 -11.48 10.66
N ARG A 93 5.33 -10.72 11.46
CA ARG A 93 6.74 -10.36 11.21
C ARG A 93 6.97 -9.52 9.95
N PHE A 94 5.93 -8.82 9.50
CA PHE A 94 6.03 -7.84 8.44
C PHE A 94 5.47 -6.50 8.92
N GLU A 95 6.11 -5.43 8.48
CA GLU A 95 5.57 -4.09 8.50
C GLU A 95 4.93 -3.82 7.14
N TYR A 96 3.66 -3.46 7.16
CA TYR A 96 2.92 -3.05 5.99
C TYR A 96 2.77 -1.54 5.99
N ASP A 97 2.95 -0.92 4.83
CA ASP A 97 2.68 0.50 4.60
C ASP A 97 1.87 0.69 3.32
N LEU A 98 0.90 1.60 3.37
CA LEU A 98 0.30 2.24 2.20
C LEU A 98 0.59 3.73 2.29
N HIS A 99 1.52 4.20 1.47
CA HIS A 99 1.91 5.60 1.43
C HIS A 99 1.01 6.38 0.46
N PHE A 100 0.45 7.49 0.94
CA PHE A 100 -0.42 8.36 0.16
C PHE A 100 0.12 9.79 0.13
N PHE A 101 -0.08 10.45 -1.01
CA PHE A 101 0.26 11.84 -1.24
C PHE A 101 -0.95 12.61 -1.79
N PHE A 102 -1.09 13.87 -1.43
CA PHE A 102 -2.13 14.79 -1.88
C PHE A 102 -1.52 15.93 -2.69
N PRO A 103 -1.35 15.77 -4.00
CA PRO A 103 -0.99 16.88 -4.87
C PRO A 103 -2.16 17.84 -5.02
N GLU A 104 -2.00 19.10 -4.57
CA GLU A 104 -3.04 20.13 -4.69
C GLU A 104 -3.57 20.29 -6.13
N LYS A 105 -2.68 20.13 -7.12
CA LYS A 105 -3.03 20.24 -8.55
C LYS A 105 -4.03 19.17 -9.01
N GLU A 106 -3.95 17.98 -8.43
CA GLU A 106 -4.83 16.85 -8.78
C GLU A 106 -6.13 16.87 -7.95
N GLY A 107 -6.12 17.56 -6.81
CA GLY A 107 -7.29 17.69 -5.93
C GLY A 107 -7.77 16.36 -5.34
N ARG A 108 -6.93 15.32 -5.37
CA ARG A 108 -7.23 13.97 -4.87
C ARG A 108 -6.00 13.36 -4.20
N TRP A 109 -6.25 12.40 -3.30
CA TRP A 109 -5.20 11.57 -2.74
C TRP A 109 -4.78 10.50 -3.74
N ILE A 110 -3.48 10.26 -3.82
CA ILE A 110 -2.84 9.28 -4.67
C ILE A 110 -2.09 8.29 -3.78
N GLU A 111 -2.36 7.00 -3.93
CA GLU A 111 -1.51 5.94 -3.40
C GLU A 111 -0.20 5.97 -4.20
N GLN A 112 0.93 6.09 -3.53
CA GLN A 112 2.25 6.10 -4.16
C GLN A 112 2.98 4.77 -4.03
N ASN A 113 2.89 4.11 -2.89
CA ASN A 113 3.63 2.89 -2.68
C ASN A 113 3.00 2.02 -1.59
N PHE A 114 2.75 0.77 -1.96
CA PHE A 114 2.44 -0.29 -1.04
C PHE A 114 3.74 -1.00 -0.66
N SER A 115 4.00 -1.19 0.63
CA SER A 115 5.12 -1.98 1.07
C SER A 115 4.71 -3.11 2.01
N ARG A 116 5.41 -4.23 1.88
CA ARG A 116 5.45 -5.30 2.89
C ARG A 116 6.90 -5.64 3.16
N LEU A 117 7.44 -5.08 4.24
CA LEU A 117 8.86 -5.16 4.60
C LEU A 117 9.04 -5.94 5.90
N ARG A 118 10.27 -6.37 6.18
CA ARG A 118 10.63 -6.86 7.51
C ARG A 118 10.74 -5.66 8.46
N PRO A 119 10.20 -5.73 9.68
CA PRO A 119 10.36 -4.66 10.65
C PRO A 119 11.84 -4.50 10.98
N GLU A 120 12.32 -3.26 11.10
CA GLU A 120 13.74 -2.99 11.40
C GLU A 120 14.16 -3.47 12.80
N ARG A 121 13.20 -3.74 13.69
CA ARG A 121 13.41 -4.24 15.06
C ARG A 121 12.29 -5.21 15.42
N ASP A 122 12.66 -6.39 15.92
CA ASP A 122 11.74 -7.41 16.47
C ASP A 122 11.13 -6.98 17.83
#